data_AF-A0A2M6XD19-F1
#
_entry.id   AF-A0A2M6XD19-F1
#
_cell.length_a   1.000
_cell.length_b   1.000
_cell.length_c   1.000
_cell.angle_alpha   90.00
_cell.angle_beta   90.00
_cell.angle_gamma   90.00
#
_symmetry.space_group_name_H-M   'P 1'
#
loop_
_entity.id
_entity.type
_entity.pdbx_description
1 polymer ?
#
loop_
_entity_poly.entity_id
_entity_poly.type
_entity_poly.pdbx_seq_one_letter_code
_entity_poly.pdbx_strand_id
1 'polypeptide(L)'
;MKLMTHVVIGYPSLKETEKIVKTMAKSGVNMIELQIPFSDPLADGPTIMRACEKSLANGTKVKDAFVLMKKLSSEIKIPLLFMAY
;
A
#
# COMPACT_ATOMS: atom_id res chain seq x y z
N MET A 1 0.27 -19.35 12.89
CA MET A 1 1.19 -18.51 12.11
C MET A 1 0.42 -17.28 11.65
N LYS A 2 0.99 -16.06 11.73
CA LYS A 2 0.36 -14.84 11.20
C LYS A 2 0.90 -14.54 9.80
N LEU A 3 0.05 -14.09 8.89
CA LEU A 3 0.39 -13.66 7.53
C LEU A 3 0.19 -12.15 7.40
N MET A 4 1.24 -11.46 6.97
CA MET A 4 1.21 -10.06 6.58
C MET A 4 1.43 -9.95 5.07
N THR A 5 0.62 -9.12 4.41
CA THR A 5 0.81 -8.74 3.01
C THR A 5 1.27 -7.30 2.89
N HIS A 6 1.95 -6.98 1.80
CA HIS A 6 2.52 -5.67 1.55
C HIS A 6 2.07 -5.15 0.17
N VAL A 7 1.80 -3.85 0.06
CA VAL A 7 1.52 -3.16 -1.21
C VAL A 7 2.08 -1.74 -1.22
N VAL A 8 2.57 -1.28 -2.37
CA VAL A 8 2.93 0.13 -2.58
C VAL A 8 1.70 0.92 -3.00
N ILE A 9 1.35 1.94 -2.22
CA ILE A 9 0.20 2.81 -2.50
C ILE A 9 0.40 3.51 -3.84
N GLY A 10 -0.62 3.45 -4.70
CA GLY A 10 -0.60 4.11 -6.01
C GLY A 10 -0.04 3.24 -7.13
N TYR A 11 0.35 1.98 -6.86
CA TYR A 11 0.80 1.03 -7.86
C TYR A 11 -0.22 -0.13 -8.07
N PRO A 12 -0.65 -0.42 -9.32
CA PRO A 12 -0.44 0.37 -10.54
C PRO A 12 -1.28 1.67 -10.57
N SER A 13 -2.24 1.83 -9.66
CA SER A 13 -2.97 3.08 -9.41
C SER A 13 -3.57 3.06 -8.00
N LEU A 14 -4.06 4.22 -7.51
CA LEU A 14 -4.78 4.29 -6.23
C LEU A 14 -6.04 3.40 -6.22
N LYS A 15 -6.76 3.36 -7.34
CA LYS A 15 -7.97 2.53 -7.50
C LYS A 15 -7.65 1.04 -7.40
N GLU A 16 -6.56 0.62 -8.06
CA GLU A 16 -6.12 -0.78 -7.97
C GLU A 16 -5.55 -1.12 -6.59
N THR A 17 -4.86 -0.18 -5.93
CA THR A 17 -4.42 -0.35 -4.53
C THR A 17 -5.62 -0.67 -3.63
N GLU A 18 -6.71 0.11 -3.73
CA GLU A 18 -7.92 -0.14 -2.95
C GLU A 18 -8.50 -1.55 -3.19
N LYS A 19 -8.61 -1.94 -4.47
CA LYS A 19 -9.13 -3.25 -4.85
C LYS A 19 -8.25 -4.39 -4.31
N ILE A 20 -6.94 -4.27 -4.45
CA ILE A 20 -5.95 -5.24 -3.96
C ILE A 20 -6.07 -5.41 -2.45
N VAL A 21 -6.09 -4.29 -1.70
CA VAL A 21 -6.17 -4.33 -0.23
C VAL A 21 -7.48 -4.98 0.25
N LYS A 22 -8.61 -4.65 -0.39
CA LYS A 22 -9.90 -5.31 -0.10
C LYS A 22 -9.88 -6.81 -0.40
N THR A 23 -9.23 -7.21 -1.49
CA THR A 23 -9.08 -8.63 -1.84
C THR A 23 -8.18 -9.36 -0.85
N MET A 24 -7.04 -8.78 -0.45
CA MET A 24 -6.17 -9.33 0.58
C MET A 24 -6.92 -9.55 1.90
N ALA A 25 -7.67 -8.54 2.35
CA ALA A 25 -8.48 -8.63 3.58
C ALA A 25 -9.52 -9.75 3.50
N LYS A 26 -10.23 -9.90 2.36
CA LYS A 26 -11.19 -10.99 2.13
C LYS A 26 -10.54 -12.37 2.05
N SER A 27 -9.25 -12.44 1.75
CA SER A 27 -8.50 -13.69 1.60
C SER A 27 -7.94 -14.23 2.92
N GLY A 28 -8.24 -13.57 4.05
CA GLY A 28 -7.89 -14.08 5.39
C GLY A 28 -6.50 -13.71 5.90
N VAL A 29 -5.86 -12.67 5.35
CA VAL A 29 -4.59 -12.15 5.88
C VAL A 29 -4.78 -11.52 7.26
N ASN A 30 -3.75 -11.55 8.12
CA ASN A 30 -3.88 -11.05 9.50
C ASN A 30 -3.60 -9.55 9.61
N MET A 31 -2.83 -8.98 8.70
CA MET A 31 -2.53 -7.54 8.63
C MET A 31 -2.04 -7.16 7.23
N ILE A 32 -2.17 -5.88 6.88
CA ILE A 32 -1.74 -5.35 5.58
C ILE A 32 -0.86 -4.13 5.82
N GLU A 33 0.32 -4.17 5.23
CA GLU A 33 1.25 -3.05 5.19
C GLU A 33 1.09 -2.28 3.86
N LEU A 34 0.90 -0.97 3.97
CA LEU A 34 0.74 -0.05 2.85
C LEU A 34 1.92 0.92 2.82
N GLN A 35 2.82 0.73 1.85
CA GLN A 35 3.98 1.58 1.69
C GLN A 35 3.63 2.88 0.97
N ILE A 36 4.00 4.01 1.58
CA ILE A 36 3.98 5.31 0.91
C ILE A 36 5.16 5.33 -0.08
N PRO A 37 4.94 5.60 -1.38
CA PRO A 37 6.01 5.58 -2.36
C PRO A 37 7.06 6.65 -2.05
N PHE A 38 8.33 6.28 -2.10
CA PHE A 38 9.47 7.14 -1.78
C PHE A 38 10.43 7.24 -2.98
N SER A 39 11.11 8.39 -3.14
CA SER A 39 11.99 8.65 -4.28
C SER A 39 13.26 7.82 -4.26
N ASP A 40 13.78 7.53 -3.06
CA ASP A 40 15.08 6.89 -2.87
C ASP A 40 14.98 5.62 -1.99
N PRO A 41 14.20 4.60 -2.38
CA PRO A 41 13.91 3.43 -1.54
C PRO A 41 15.07 2.41 -1.58
N LEU A 42 16.27 2.81 -1.12
CA LEU A 42 17.50 2.02 -1.21
C LEU A 42 17.49 0.75 -0.35
N ALA A 43 16.60 0.68 0.64
CA ALA A 43 16.43 -0.50 1.49
C ALA A 43 15.54 -1.57 0.83
N ASP A 44 14.80 -1.22 -0.23
CA ASP A 44 13.84 -2.10 -0.88
C ASP A 44 14.46 -2.88 -2.06
N GLY A 45 13.90 -4.05 -2.35
CA GLY A 45 14.26 -4.84 -3.52
C GLY A 45 13.75 -4.24 -4.84
N PRO A 46 14.28 -4.68 -6.00
CA PRO A 46 14.02 -4.07 -7.31
C PRO A 46 12.55 -4.06 -7.73
N THR A 47 11.75 -5.02 -7.26
CA THR A 47 10.30 -5.05 -7.53
C THR A 47 9.57 -3.90 -6.84
N ILE A 48 9.90 -3.61 -5.58
CA ILE A 48 9.29 -2.54 -4.78
C ILE A 48 9.80 -1.18 -5.26
N MET A 49 11.10 -1.06 -5.55
CA MET A 49 11.66 0.17 -6.15
C MET A 49 10.90 0.57 -7.44
N ARG A 50 10.65 -0.38 -8.35
CA ARG A 50 9.86 -0.13 -9.57
C ARG A 50 8.41 0.25 -9.29
N ALA A 51 7.80 -0.30 -8.25
CA ALA A 51 6.44 0.05 -7.84
C ALA A 51 6.39 1.48 -7.27
N CYS A 52 7.38 1.88 -6.46
CA CYS A 52 7.54 3.25 -5.98
C CYS A 52 7.74 4.23 -7.14
N GLU A 53 8.66 3.94 -8.07
CA GLU A 53 8.93 4.76 -9.26
C GLU A 53 7.64 5.01 -10.07
N LYS A 54 6.90 3.93 -10.40
CA LYS A 54 5.64 4.05 -11.14
C LYS A 54 4.57 4.79 -10.36
N SER A 55 4.46 4.54 -9.05
CA SER A 55 3.50 5.25 -8.21
C SER A 55 3.77 6.75 -8.14
N LEU A 56 5.05 7.15 -8.05
CA LEU A 56 5.49 8.55 -8.09
C LEU A 56 5.24 9.18 -9.47
N ALA A 57 5.52 8.45 -10.55
CA ALA A 57 5.24 8.89 -11.92
C ALA A 57 3.73 9.12 -12.16
N ASN A 58 2.87 8.34 -11.49
CA ASN A 58 1.42 8.54 -11.49
C ASN A 58 0.96 9.74 -10.64
N GLY A 59 1.90 10.43 -9.97
CA GLY A 59 1.61 11.62 -9.16
C GLY A 59 1.11 11.34 -7.75
N THR A 60 1.20 10.10 -7.26
CA THR A 60 0.76 9.74 -5.90
C THR A 60 1.48 10.60 -4.84
N LYS A 61 0.71 11.18 -3.92
CA LYS A 61 1.21 12.01 -2.82
C LYS A 61 0.87 11.38 -1.47
N VAL A 62 1.57 11.83 -0.43
CA VAL A 62 1.30 11.43 0.97
C VAL A 62 -0.17 11.67 1.36
N LYS A 63 -0.77 12.78 0.94
CA LYS A 63 -2.20 13.07 1.19
C LYS A 63 -3.13 11.96 0.66
N ASP A 64 -2.78 11.36 -0.48
CA ASP A 64 -3.60 10.32 -1.11
C ASP A 64 -3.52 9.02 -0.30
N ALA A 65 -2.36 8.73 0.28
CA ALA A 65 -2.18 7.61 1.21
C ALA A 65 -3.07 7.74 2.45
N PHE A 66 -3.13 8.92 3.08
CA PHE A 66 -4.01 9.16 4.23
C PHE A 66 -5.51 9.09 3.86
N VAL A 67 -5.90 9.64 2.71
CA VAL A 67 -7.28 9.55 2.21
C VAL A 67 -7.68 8.09 1.98
N LEU A 68 -6.81 7.30 1.32
CA LEU A 68 -7.05 5.89 1.07
C LEU A 68 -7.10 5.08 2.36
N MET A 69 -6.16 5.30 3.29
CA MET A 69 -6.12 4.63 4.59
C MET A 69 -7.40 4.90 5.40
N LYS A 70 -7.87 6.16 5.45
CA LYS A 70 -9.13 6.53 6.13
C LYS A 70 -10.33 5.79 5.56
N LYS A 71 -10.39 5.66 4.23
CA LYS A 71 -11.45 4.88 3.57
C LYS A 71 -11.36 3.41 3.96
N LEU A 72 -10.20 2.79 3.76
CA LEU A 72 -9.98 1.36 4.01
C LEU A 72 -10.20 0.97 5.47
N SER A 73 -9.77 1.78 6.43
CA SER A 73 -9.93 1.48 7.86
C SER A 73 -11.38 1.52 8.34
N SER A 74 -12.27 2.23 7.63
CA SER A 74 -13.71 2.18 7.90
C SER A 74 -14.35 0.86 7.45
N GLU A 75 -13.78 0.20 6.45
CA GLU A 75 -14.33 -0.99 5.80
C GLU A 75 -13.65 -2.30 6.25
N ILE A 76 -12.36 -2.23 6.61
CA ILE A 76 -11.50 -3.38 6.90
C ILE A 76 -11.20 -3.43 8.41
N LYS A 77 -11.41 -4.60 9.03
CA LYS A 77 -11.27 -4.79 10.49
C LYS A 77 -9.88 -5.27 10.93
N ILE A 78 -9.09 -5.82 10.01
CA ILE A 78 -7.71 -6.23 10.31
C ILE A 78 -6.78 -5.01 10.35
N PRO A 79 -5.65 -5.06 11.09
CA PRO A 79 -4.69 -3.98 11.14
C PRO A 79 -4.18 -3.58 9.74
N LEU A 80 -4.24 -2.28 9.48
CA LEU A 80 -3.61 -1.62 8.33
C LEU A 80 -2.45 -0.78 8.88
N LEU A 81 -1.25 -0.97 8.32
CA LEU A 81 -0.02 -0.34 8.77
C LEU A 81 0.52 0.54 7.64
N PHE A 82 1.03 1.72 7.96
CA PHE A 82 1.87 2.45 7.01
C PHE A 82 3.30 1.94 7.12
N MET A 83 3.93 1.73 5.97
CA MET A 83 5.38 1.71 5.84
C MET A 83 5.81 3.04 5.20
N ALA A 84 6.76 3.72 5.83
CA ALA A 84 7.34 4.96 5.37
C ALA A 84 8.85 4.97 5.67
N TYR A 85 9.57 5.81 4.93
CA TYR A 85 10.99 6.11 5.15
C TYR A 85 11.16 7.28 6.12
#